data_AF-A0A9P5P176-F1
#
_entry.id   AF-A0A9P5P176-F1
#
_cell.length_a   1.000
_cell.length_b   1.000
_cell.length_c   1.000
_cell.angle_alpha   90.00
_cell.angle_beta   90.00
_cell.angle_gamma   90.00
#
_symmetry.space_group_name_H-M   'P 1'
#
loop_
_entity.id
_entity.type
_entity.pdbx_description
1 polymer ?
#
loop_
_entity_poly.entity_id
_entity_poly.type
_entity_poly.pdbx_seq_one_letter_code
_entity_poly.pdbx_strand_id
1 'polypeptide(L)'
;MDLGNDLTSHLETLRTCSATQLDQFKHELSLEIDERIPRTWLDGLKETDRTVCWRAILICYVITQGQQIPREMQLRAVLADFQGLDSLISAGTGSGRYSAQ
;
A
#
# COMPACT_ATOMS: atom_id res chain seq x y z
N MET A 1 20.45 -2.08 20.12
CA MET A 1 19.75 -2.59 18.93
C MET A 1 18.89 -1.46 18.44
N ASP A 2 19.24 -0.90 17.28
CA ASP A 2 18.64 0.30 16.72
C ASP A 2 17.34 -0.07 15.98
N LEU A 3 16.27 -0.31 16.75
CA LEU A 3 14.98 -0.77 16.22
C LEU A 3 14.38 0.24 15.20
N GLY A 4 14.74 1.52 15.33
CA GLY A 4 14.22 2.60 14.48
C GLY A 4 14.76 2.56 13.04
N ASN A 5 16.04 2.20 12.87
CA ASN A 5 16.64 2.06 11.54
C ASN A 5 16.10 0.83 10.78
N ASP A 6 15.82 -0.25 11.50
CA ASP A 6 15.28 -1.49 10.91
C ASP A 6 13.82 -1.30 10.46
N LEU A 7 12.97 -0.74 11.33
CA LEU A 7 11.57 -0.48 11.01
C LEU A 7 11.41 0.49 9.84
N THR A 8 12.17 1.59 9.81
CA THR A 8 12.07 2.57 8.73
C THR A 8 12.44 1.96 7.38
N SER A 9 13.52 1.17 7.35
CA SER A 9 13.95 0.45 6.14
C SER A 9 12.90 -0.59 5.70
N HIS A 10 12.25 -1.25 6.67
CA HIS A 10 11.19 -2.21 6.42
C HIS A 10 9.93 -1.54 5.84
N LEU A 11 9.55 -0.37 6.35
CA LEU A 11 8.40 0.39 5.87
C LEU A 11 8.64 0.94 4.46
N GLU A 12 9.84 1.44 4.16
CA GLU A 12 10.20 1.89 2.80
C GLU A 12 10.21 0.73 1.80
N THR A 13 10.66 -0.44 2.24
CA THR A 13 10.57 -1.67 1.44
C THR A 13 9.12 -2.01 1.14
N LEU A 14 8.23 -2.04 2.14
CA LEU A 14 6.79 -2.31 1.94
C LEU A 14 6.11 -1.28 1.04
N ARG A 15 6.56 -0.03 1.06
CA ARG A 15 5.99 1.05 0.25
C ARG A 15 6.33 0.90 -1.23
N THR A 16 7.49 0.33 -1.55
CA THR A 16 8.03 0.28 -2.92
C THR A 16 8.07 -1.13 -3.53
N CYS A 17 7.85 -2.18 -2.73
CA CYS A 17 8.00 -3.57 -3.16
C CYS A 17 7.00 -4.01 -4.24
N SER A 18 7.42 -4.95 -5.08
CA SER A 18 6.59 -5.51 -6.16
C SER A 18 5.46 -6.40 -5.64
N ALA A 19 4.49 -6.73 -6.49
CA ALA A 19 3.39 -7.64 -6.14
C ALA A 19 3.88 -9.00 -5.62
N THR A 20 4.91 -9.57 -6.25
CA THR A 20 5.51 -10.84 -5.83
C THR A 20 6.14 -10.77 -4.43
N GLN A 21 6.79 -9.66 -4.10
CA GLN A 21 7.36 -9.45 -2.76
C GLN A 21 6.26 -9.31 -1.72
N LEU A 22 5.13 -8.66 -2.06
CA LEU A 22 3.97 -8.58 -1.17
C LEU A 22 3.41 -9.96 -0.85
N ASP A 23 3.34 -10.87 -1.81
CA ASP A 23 2.87 -12.24 -1.56
C ASP A 23 3.77 -12.97 -0.57
N GLN A 24 5.09 -12.79 -0.67
CA GLN A 24 6.03 -13.31 0.33
C GLN A 24 5.75 -12.73 1.74
N PHE A 25 5.58 -11.41 1.86
CA PHE A 25 5.27 -10.78 3.15
C PHE A 25 3.93 -11.24 3.74
N LYS A 26 2.90 -11.44 2.90
CA LYS A 26 1.60 -11.97 3.35
C LYS A 26 1.77 -13.35 3.98
N HIS A 27 2.57 -14.20 3.35
CA HIS A 27 2.83 -15.56 3.83
C HIS A 27 3.67 -15.54 5.11
N GLU A 28 4.75 -14.75 5.16
CA GLU A 28 5.59 -14.60 6.36
C GLU A 28 4.80 -14.10 7.58
N LEU A 29 3.91 -13.13 7.37
CA LEU A 29 3.05 -12.59 8.42
C LEU A 29 1.79 -13.44 8.66
N SER A 30 1.65 -14.59 7.98
CA SER A 30 0.50 -15.50 8.09
C SER A 30 -0.86 -14.80 7.88
N LEU A 31 -0.89 -13.72 7.09
CA LEU A 31 -2.08 -12.90 6.87
C LEU A 31 -3.10 -13.57 5.96
N GLU A 32 -2.77 -14.70 5.34
CA GLU A 32 -3.67 -15.42 4.41
C GLU A 32 -5.00 -15.87 5.04
N ILE A 33 -5.09 -15.93 6.37
CA ILE A 33 -6.26 -16.47 7.09
C ILE A 33 -6.91 -15.42 8.02
N ASP A 34 -6.37 -14.19 8.12
CA ASP A 34 -6.92 -13.19 9.04
C ASP A 34 -8.31 -12.71 8.56
N GLU A 35 -9.35 -13.08 9.32
CA GLU A 35 -10.76 -12.76 9.03
C GLU A 35 -11.06 -11.24 9.02
N ARG A 36 -10.17 -10.42 9.59
CA ARG A 36 -10.32 -8.96 9.60
C ARG A 36 -9.99 -8.34 8.24
N ILE A 37 -9.36 -9.09 7.34
CA ILE A 37 -9.03 -8.64 5.99
C ILE A 37 -10.29 -8.69 5.11
N PRO A 38 -10.67 -7.57 4.45
CA PRO A 38 -11.86 -7.51 3.60
C PRO A 38 -11.60 -8.17 2.21
N ARG A 39 -11.32 -9.48 2.19
CA ARG A 39 -10.91 -10.23 0.98
C ARG A 39 -11.89 -10.10 -0.18
N THR A 40 -13.19 -10.30 0.09
CA THR A 40 -14.25 -10.20 -0.93
C THR A 40 -14.22 -8.87 -1.67
N TRP A 41 -13.94 -7.78 -0.96
CA TRP A 41 -13.83 -6.47 -1.58
C TRP A 41 -12.50 -6.33 -2.34
N LEU A 42 -11.38 -6.78 -1.76
CA LEU A 42 -10.05 -6.73 -2.39
C LEU A 42 -10.00 -7.52 -3.71
N ASP A 43 -10.69 -8.65 -3.79
CA ASP A 43 -10.73 -9.51 -4.98
C ASP A 43 -11.50 -8.85 -6.14
N GLY A 44 -12.39 -7.90 -5.85
CA GLY A 44 -13.09 -7.10 -6.85
C GLY A 44 -12.29 -5.93 -7.40
N LEU A 45 -11.10 -5.65 -6.87
CA LEU A 45 -10.27 -4.53 -7.29
C LEU A 45 -9.37 -4.88 -8.48
N LYS A 46 -8.96 -3.85 -9.23
CA LYS A 46 -7.87 -3.97 -10.21
C LYS A 46 -6.57 -4.36 -9.50
N GLU A 47 -5.68 -5.04 -10.20
CA GLU A 47 -4.43 -5.54 -9.63
C GLU A 47 -3.57 -4.43 -9.00
N THR A 48 -3.52 -3.25 -9.62
CA THR A 48 -2.80 -2.08 -9.10
C THR A 48 -3.40 -1.57 -7.79
N ASP A 49 -4.71 -1.37 -7.73
CA ASP A 49 -5.42 -0.92 -6.52
C ASP A 49 -5.31 -1.96 -5.40
N ARG A 50 -5.45 -3.24 -5.75
CA ARG A 50 -5.29 -4.35 -4.81
C ARG A 50 -3.88 -4.36 -4.20
N THR A 51 -2.86 -4.10 -5.01
CA THR A 51 -1.46 -3.99 -4.56
C THR A 51 -1.30 -2.85 -3.55
N VAL A 52 -1.86 -1.68 -3.84
CA VAL A 52 -1.84 -0.51 -2.92
C VAL A 52 -2.53 -0.84 -1.59
N CYS A 53 -3.70 -1.46 -1.63
CA CYS A 53 -4.41 -1.88 -0.43
C CYS A 53 -3.59 -2.88 0.40
N TRP A 54 -2.96 -3.87 -0.23
CA TRP A 54 -2.10 -4.83 0.47
C TRP A 54 -0.90 -4.17 1.14
N ARG A 55 -0.26 -3.20 0.47
CA ARG A 55 0.81 -2.40 1.09
C ARG A 55 0.31 -1.68 2.34
N ALA A 56 -0.85 -1.03 2.27
CA ALA A 56 -1.43 -0.33 3.41
C ALA A 56 -1.78 -1.27 4.58
N ILE A 57 -2.32 -2.46 4.28
CA ILE A 57 -2.61 -3.49 5.28
C ILE A 57 -1.31 -3.93 5.97
N LEU A 58 -0.27 -4.27 5.21
CA LEU A 58 1.00 -4.74 5.76
C LEU A 58 1.69 -3.67 6.60
N ILE A 59 1.73 -2.43 6.12
CA ILE A 59 2.27 -1.30 6.88
C ILE A 59 1.52 -1.15 8.20
N CYS A 60 0.18 -1.12 8.16
CA CYS A 60 -0.63 -0.99 9.37
C CYS A 60 -0.42 -2.16 10.34
N TYR A 61 -0.35 -3.38 9.82
CA TYR A 61 -0.09 -4.57 10.61
C TYR A 61 1.28 -4.49 11.31
N VAL A 62 2.34 -4.13 10.58
CA VAL A 62 3.70 -4.02 11.13
C VAL A 62 3.79 -2.92 12.18
N ILE A 63 3.33 -1.69 11.88
CA ILE A 63 3.44 -0.56 12.83
C ILE A 63 2.60 -0.77 14.09
N THR A 64 1.50 -1.52 13.99
CA THR A 64 0.65 -1.84 15.13
C THR A 64 0.98 -3.18 15.77
N GLN A 65 2.08 -3.84 15.37
CA GLN A 65 2.50 -5.14 15.90
C GLN A 65 1.37 -6.18 15.85
N GLY A 66 0.64 -6.22 14.73
CA GLY A 66 -0.44 -7.15 14.44
C GLY A 66 -1.81 -6.80 15.05
N GLN A 67 -1.89 -5.72 15.81
CA GLN A 67 -3.11 -5.34 16.52
C GLN A 67 -4.21 -4.83 15.58
N GLN A 68 -3.85 -4.21 14.45
CA GLN A 68 -4.82 -3.59 13.55
C GLN A 68 -4.68 -4.06 12.10
N ILE A 69 -5.84 -4.24 11.47
CA ILE A 69 -6.01 -4.41 10.03
C ILE A 69 -6.99 -3.32 9.57
N PRO A 70 -6.64 -2.51 8.55
CA PRO A 70 -7.55 -1.49 8.05
C PRO A 70 -8.83 -2.11 7.49
N ARG A 71 -9.97 -1.54 7.86
CA ARG A 71 -11.28 -1.93 7.31
C ARG A 71 -11.44 -1.39 5.89
N GLU A 72 -12.38 -1.96 5.15
CA GLU A 72 -12.69 -1.57 3.78
C GLU A 72 -12.80 -0.04 3.58
N MET A 73 -13.54 0.67 4.44
CA MET A 73 -13.70 2.12 4.32
C MET A 73 -12.39 2.91 4.49
N GLN A 74 -11.46 2.41 5.30
CA GLN A 74 -10.14 3.02 5.45
C GLN A 74 -9.28 2.76 4.22
N LEU A 75 -9.36 1.55 3.64
CA LEU A 75 -8.66 1.20 2.40
C LEU A 75 -9.19 1.99 1.19
N ARG A 76 -10.50 2.23 1.14
CA ARG A 76 -11.10 3.14 0.14
C ARG A 76 -10.52 4.55 0.24
N ALA A 77 -10.32 5.07 1.44
CA ALA A 77 -9.69 6.38 1.63
C ALA A 77 -8.22 6.38 1.18
N VAL A 78 -7.46 5.31 1.47
CA VAL A 78 -6.08 5.14 1.00
C VAL A 78 -6.02 5.12 -0.53
N LEU A 79 -6.93 4.40 -1.20
CA LEU A 79 -6.99 4.37 -2.66
C LEU A 79 -7.31 5.74 -3.25
N ALA A 80 -8.27 6.46 -2.67
CA ALA A 80 -8.63 7.80 -3.16
C ALA A 80 -7.44 8.77 -3.06
N ASP A 81 -6.69 8.72 -1.96
CA ASP A 81 -5.46 9.50 -1.79
C ASP A 81 -4.36 9.07 -2.78
N PHE A 82 -4.13 7.76 -2.90
CA PHE A 82 -3.13 7.22 -3.83
C PHE A 82 -3.45 7.56 -5.30
N GLN A 83 -4.71 7.46 -5.72
CA GLN A 83 -5.13 7.84 -7.07
C GLN A 83 -5.05 9.35 -7.29
N GLY A 84 -5.28 10.16 -6.24
CA GLY A 84 -5.02 11.60 -6.27
C GLY A 84 -3.54 11.93 -6.45
N LEU A 85 -2.66 11.23 -5.74
CA LEU A 85 -1.20 11.34 -5.89
C LEU A 85 -0.71 10.82 -7.24
N ASP A 86 -1.23 9.69 -7.72
CA ASP A 86 -0.87 9.12 -9.02
C ASP A 86 -1.38 10.00 -10.16
N SER A 87 -2.56 10.62 -10.01
CA SER A 87 -3.04 11.64 -10.95
C SER A 87 -2.14 12.89 -10.95
N LEU A 88 -1.63 13.31 -9.79
CA LEU A 88 -0.68 14.42 -9.66
C LEU A 88 0.68 14.08 -10.29
N ILE A 89 1.18 12.85 -10.09
CA ILE A 89 2.45 12.35 -10.62
C ILE A 89 2.34 12.10 -12.13
N SER A 90 1.23 11.56 -12.60
CA SER A 90 0.93 11.32 -14.02
C SER A 90 0.74 12.64 -14.78
N ALA A 91 0.14 13.66 -14.16
CA ALA A 91 0.12 15.02 -14.68
C ALA A 91 1.52 15.70 -14.64
N GLY A 92 2.48 15.15 -13.88
CA GLY A 92 3.86 15.61 -13.81
C GLY A 92 4.76 15.14 -14.96
N THR A 93 4.35 14.14 -15.74
CA THR A 93 5.11 13.64 -16.89
C THR A 93 4.39 13.93 -18.21
N GLY A 94 4.22 15.21 -18.51
CA GLY A 94 3.69 15.64 -19.79
C GLY A 94 3.46 17.14 -19.88
N SER A 95 4.54 17.91 -20.02
CA SER A 95 4.69 18.92 -21.08
C SER A 95 5.76 19.93 -20.69
N GLY A 96 7.00 19.63 -21.06
CA GLY A 96 7.87 20.73 -21.46
C GLY A 96 7.18 21.45 -22.61
N ARG A 97 6.81 22.72 -22.35
CA ARG A 97 6.20 23.74 -23.23
C ARG A 97 4.69 23.87 -23.07
N TYR A 98 4.26 24.86 -22.30
CA TYR A 98 3.48 26.06 -22.65
C TYR A 98 3.49 26.89 -21.35
N SER A 99 4.00 28.12 -21.20
CA SER A 99 4.03 29.36 -21.98
C SER A 99 5.24 30.18 -21.44
N ALA A 100 5.84 31.20 -22.05
CA ALA A 100 5.30 32.41 -22.63
C ALA A 100 6.50 33.26 -23.14
N GLN A 101 6.46 33.67 -24.41
CA GLN A 101 6.94 34.95 -24.96
C GLN A 101 6.65 34.96 -26.46
#